data_AF-A0A6L5DUK9-F1
#
_entry.id   AF-A0A6L5DUK9-F1
#
_cell.length_a   1.000
_cell.length_b   1.000
_cell.length_c   1.000
_cell.angle_alpha   90.00
_cell.angle_beta   90.00
_cell.angle_gamma   90.00
#
_symmetry.space_group_name_H-M   'P 1'
#
loop_
_entity.id
_entity.type
_entity.pdbx_description
1 polymer ?
#
loop_
_entity_poly.entity_id
_entity_poly.type
_entity_poly.pdbx_seq_one_letter_code
_entity_poly.pdbx_strand_id
1 'polypeptide(L)'
;MDTRGKIKNIVGHLHEVLDKAVGEIQNCCIEGCDHCCYQSIEVLLWEQPLIEDYVKQNIHGEDLNRIKKNHEDWLSFFHANTPNKEILNVKEVFVDFMNVVDSNNLPCPFLHENKCSIYPVRPLSCRSHFMLDSPQKCKEDKLREACLASKAIRARGVNVLADIADMYVVPLAYACSEMFELTDKIKKIDNISFRMPEY
;
A
#
# COMPACT_ATOMS: atom_id res chain seq x y z
N MET A 1 -20.98 -16.67 -5.88
CA MET A 1 -19.77 -15.91 -5.56
C MET A 1 -19.92 -15.41 -4.13
N ASP A 2 -19.04 -15.82 -3.24
CA ASP A 2 -19.04 -15.33 -1.86
C ASP A 2 -18.80 -13.80 -1.81
N THR A 3 -19.07 -13.19 -0.66
CA THR A 3 -18.90 -11.74 -0.47
C THR A 3 -17.46 -11.29 -0.79
N ARG A 4 -16.46 -12.12 -0.45
CA ARG A 4 -15.03 -11.86 -0.72
C ARG A 4 -14.74 -11.77 -2.21
N GLY A 5 -15.25 -12.70 -3.01
CA GLY A 5 -15.10 -12.69 -4.47
C GLY A 5 -15.77 -11.49 -5.13
N LYS A 6 -16.96 -11.10 -4.66
CA LYS A 6 -17.66 -9.89 -5.14
C LYS A 6 -16.83 -8.63 -4.90
N ILE A 7 -16.34 -8.45 -3.67
CA ILE A 7 -15.51 -7.30 -3.31
C ILE A 7 -14.21 -7.30 -4.13
N LYS A 8 -13.54 -8.45 -4.27
CA LYS A 8 -12.33 -8.57 -5.09
C LYS A 8 -12.55 -8.09 -6.53
N ASN A 9 -13.65 -8.49 -7.16
CA ASN A 9 -13.98 -8.04 -8.52
C ASN A 9 -14.25 -6.53 -8.60
N ILE A 10 -14.93 -5.96 -7.60
CA ILE A 10 -15.18 -4.52 -7.52
C ILE A 10 -13.87 -3.75 -7.38
N VAL A 11 -12.99 -4.19 -6.47
CA VAL A 11 -11.67 -3.57 -6.27
C VAL A 11 -10.82 -3.69 -7.52
N GLY A 12 -10.81 -4.85 -8.18
CA GLY A 12 -10.07 -5.06 -9.43
C GLY A 12 -10.55 -4.12 -10.54
N HIS A 13 -11.88 -4.01 -10.71
CA HIS A 13 -12.44 -3.07 -11.67
C HIS A 13 -12.12 -1.61 -11.33
N LEU A 14 -12.18 -1.24 -10.05
CA LEU A 14 -11.78 0.09 -9.61
C LEU A 14 -10.30 0.37 -9.94
N HIS A 15 -9.41 -0.60 -9.71
CA HIS A 15 -8.00 -0.48 -10.07
C HIS A 15 -7.82 -0.19 -11.56
N GLU A 16 -8.50 -0.94 -12.43
CA GLU A 16 -8.47 -0.71 -13.90
C GLU A 16 -8.96 0.70 -14.27
N VAL A 17 -10.07 1.14 -13.68
CA VAL A 17 -10.63 2.49 -13.90
C VAL A 17 -9.65 3.57 -13.46
N LEU A 18 -9.01 3.40 -12.32
CA LEU A 18 -8.02 4.35 -11.79
C LEU A 18 -6.75 4.38 -12.65
N ASP A 19 -6.23 3.24 -13.10
CA ASP A 19 -5.08 3.20 -14.01
C ASP A 19 -5.37 3.94 -15.31
N LYS A 20 -6.57 3.74 -15.88
CA LYS A 20 -6.99 4.47 -17.08
C LYS A 20 -7.06 5.98 -16.83
N ALA A 21 -7.70 6.39 -15.73
CA ALA A 21 -7.84 7.80 -15.38
C ALA A 21 -6.48 8.49 -15.16
N VAL A 22 -5.53 7.81 -14.49
CA VAL A 22 -4.17 8.34 -14.28
C VAL A 22 -3.38 8.33 -15.60
N GLY A 23 -3.54 7.31 -16.44
CA GLY A 23 -2.89 7.22 -17.74
C GLY A 23 -3.32 8.29 -18.75
N GLU A 24 -4.52 8.84 -18.60
CA GLU A 24 -5.01 9.98 -19.40
C GLU A 24 -4.46 11.33 -18.92
N ILE A 25 -3.84 11.39 -17.74
CA ILE A 25 -3.23 12.60 -17.20
C ILE A 25 -1.78 12.67 -17.63
N GLN A 26 -1.36 13.79 -18.22
CA GLN A 26 0.05 14.09 -18.47
C GLN A 26 0.77 14.25 -17.13
N ASN A 27 1.46 13.20 -16.70
CA ASN A 27 2.21 13.13 -15.46
C ASN A 27 3.63 12.59 -15.73
N CYS A 28 4.53 12.67 -14.74
CA CYS A 28 5.92 12.24 -14.90
C CYS A 28 6.19 10.81 -14.41
N CYS A 29 5.17 10.10 -13.93
CA CYS A 29 5.32 8.76 -13.34
C CYS A 29 5.26 7.68 -14.42
N ILE A 30 6.15 6.69 -14.31
CA ILE A 30 6.26 5.56 -15.23
C ILE A 30 6.47 4.27 -14.46
N GLU A 31 6.13 3.15 -15.07
CA GLU A 31 6.58 1.84 -14.58
C GLU A 31 8.10 1.77 -14.54
N GLY A 32 8.65 1.21 -13.45
CA GLY A 32 10.10 1.15 -13.20
C GLY A 32 10.70 2.40 -12.54
N CYS A 33 9.88 3.34 -12.07
CA CYS A 33 10.26 4.35 -11.09
C CYS A 33 9.96 3.85 -9.67
N ASP A 34 10.88 4.06 -8.71
CA ASP A 34 10.80 3.55 -7.34
C ASP A 34 10.76 4.65 -6.27
N HIS A 35 10.74 5.92 -6.67
CA HIS A 35 10.92 7.03 -5.72
C HIS A 35 9.85 7.05 -4.62
N CYS A 36 8.59 6.74 -4.97
CA CYS A 36 7.50 6.63 -4.00
C CYS A 36 7.51 5.30 -3.22
N CYS A 37 8.32 4.30 -3.61
CA CYS A 37 8.40 3.01 -2.90
C CYS A 37 9.12 3.10 -1.54
N TYR A 38 9.57 4.31 -1.15
CA TYR A 38 10.15 4.61 0.16
C TYR A 38 9.19 5.36 1.08
N GLN A 39 7.96 5.64 0.63
CA GLN A 39 6.90 6.21 1.47
C GLN A 39 6.23 5.10 2.29
N SER A 40 5.63 5.48 3.40
CA SER A 40 4.70 4.62 4.13
C SER A 40 3.49 4.26 3.25
N ILE A 41 3.40 3.00 2.82
CA ILE A 41 2.29 2.51 1.99
C ILE A 41 1.20 1.89 2.87
N GLU A 42 0.03 2.50 2.81
CA GLU A 42 -1.21 1.96 3.36
C GLU A 42 -2.06 1.28 2.29
N VAL A 43 -2.82 0.28 2.69
CA VAL A 43 -3.73 -0.47 1.82
C VAL A 43 -5.09 -0.62 2.48
N LEU A 44 -6.11 -0.67 1.65
CA LEU A 44 -7.41 -1.14 2.09
C LEU A 44 -7.34 -2.67 2.16
N LEU A 45 -7.79 -3.25 3.26
CA LEU A 45 -7.71 -4.70 3.48
C LEU A 45 -8.43 -5.49 2.37
N TRP A 46 -9.44 -4.90 1.74
CA TRP A 46 -10.13 -5.45 0.58
C TRP A 46 -9.26 -5.63 -0.68
N GLU A 47 -8.10 -4.97 -0.74
CA GLU A 47 -7.11 -5.12 -1.82
C GLU A 47 -6.19 -6.33 -1.61
N GLN A 48 -6.09 -6.83 -0.37
CA GLN A 48 -5.22 -7.96 -0.02
C GLN A 48 -5.46 -9.19 -0.93
N PRO A 49 -6.70 -9.65 -1.20
CA PRO A 49 -6.92 -10.81 -2.05
C PRO A 49 -6.38 -10.66 -3.48
N LEU A 50 -6.38 -9.45 -4.05
CA LEU A 50 -5.79 -9.21 -5.38
C LEU A 50 -4.28 -9.34 -5.36
N ILE A 51 -3.65 -8.78 -4.33
CA ILE A 51 -2.20 -8.86 -4.12
C ILE A 51 -1.80 -10.32 -3.91
N GLU A 52 -2.52 -11.04 -3.05
CA GLU A 52 -2.28 -12.46 -2.77
C GLU A 52 -2.39 -13.34 -4.01
N ASP A 53 -3.48 -13.18 -4.78
CA ASP A 53 -3.69 -13.96 -5.99
C ASP A 53 -2.58 -13.71 -7.01
N TYR A 54 -2.19 -12.44 -7.19
CA TYR A 54 -1.11 -12.08 -8.11
C TYR A 54 0.23 -12.67 -7.67
N VAL A 55 0.60 -12.54 -6.39
CA VAL A 55 1.87 -13.08 -5.86
C VAL A 55 1.90 -14.59 -6.04
N LYS A 56 0.84 -15.30 -5.65
CA LYS A 56 0.74 -16.78 -5.78
C LYS A 56 0.82 -17.25 -7.23
N GLN A 57 0.32 -16.47 -8.18
CA GLN A 57 0.31 -16.86 -9.59
C GLN A 57 1.61 -16.49 -10.31
N ASN A 58 2.24 -15.37 -9.97
CA ASN A 58 3.28 -14.76 -10.79
C ASN A 58 4.66 -14.70 -10.14
N ILE A 59 4.78 -14.89 -8.82
CA ILE A 59 6.03 -14.71 -8.09
C ILE A 59 6.42 -15.99 -7.37
N HIS A 60 7.59 -16.53 -7.71
CA HIS A 60 8.04 -17.85 -7.28
C HIS A 60 9.52 -17.87 -6.91
N GLY A 61 9.97 -18.95 -6.27
CA GLY A 61 11.39 -19.21 -6.03
C GLY A 61 12.09 -18.10 -5.24
N GLU A 62 13.23 -17.64 -5.74
CA GLU A 62 14.07 -16.63 -5.08
C GLU A 62 13.35 -15.30 -4.91
N ASP A 63 12.50 -14.90 -5.86
CA ASP A 63 11.73 -13.66 -5.76
C ASP A 63 10.73 -13.71 -4.59
N LEU A 64 10.03 -14.82 -4.45
CA LEU A 64 9.09 -15.02 -3.36
C LEU A 64 9.81 -15.04 -2.00
N ASN A 65 10.95 -15.74 -1.91
CA ASN A 65 11.76 -15.81 -0.71
C ASN A 65 12.28 -14.43 -0.29
N ARG A 66 12.74 -13.62 -1.25
CA ARG A 66 13.19 -12.25 -1.01
C ARG A 66 12.05 -11.37 -0.50
N ILE A 67 10.87 -11.42 -1.13
CA ILE A 67 9.72 -10.63 -0.68
C ILE A 67 9.30 -11.05 0.74
N LYS A 68 9.25 -12.36 1.03
CA LYS A 68 8.98 -12.86 2.38
C LYS A 68 9.98 -12.31 3.38
N LYS A 69 11.28 -12.37 3.06
CA LYS A 69 12.35 -11.84 3.91
C LYS A 69 12.18 -10.33 4.15
N ASN A 70 11.87 -9.55 3.11
CA ASN A 70 11.61 -8.13 3.26
C ASN A 70 10.42 -7.84 4.19
N HIS A 71 9.37 -8.67 4.16
CA HIS A 71 8.24 -8.54 5.09
C HIS A 71 8.64 -8.88 6.53
N GLU A 72 9.46 -9.92 6.74
CA GLU A 72 10.01 -10.25 8.07
C GLU A 72 10.86 -9.13 8.65
N ASP A 73 11.69 -8.49 7.81
CA ASP A 73 12.53 -7.36 8.20
C ASP A 73 11.67 -6.13 8.52
N TRP A 74 10.64 -5.85 7.72
CA TRP A 74 9.67 -4.81 7.99
C TRP A 74 8.93 -5.04 9.32
N LEU A 75 8.51 -6.28 9.62
CA LEU A 75 7.83 -6.61 10.88
C LEU A 75 8.76 -6.45 12.08
N SER A 76 10.03 -6.84 11.93
CA SER A 76 11.04 -6.66 12.96
C SER A 76 11.25 -5.16 13.24
N PHE A 77 11.30 -4.34 12.18
CA PHE A 77 11.36 -2.88 12.28
C PHE A 77 10.09 -2.30 12.94
N PHE A 78 8.90 -2.77 12.54
CA PHE A 78 7.62 -2.38 13.12
C PHE A 78 7.58 -2.66 14.63
N HIS A 79 8.02 -3.83 15.06
CA HIS A 79 8.04 -4.20 16.48
C HIS A 79 9.00 -3.37 17.30
N ALA A 80 10.21 -3.13 16.78
CA ALA A 80 11.24 -2.35 17.44
C ALA A 80 10.85 -0.86 17.60
N ASN A 81 10.01 -0.34 16.69
CA ASN A 81 9.64 1.08 16.62
C ASN A 81 8.18 1.36 16.99
N THR A 82 7.49 0.41 17.62
CA THR A 82 6.13 0.61 18.16
C THR A 82 6.08 0.22 19.63
N PRO A 83 5.14 0.78 20.43
CA PRO A 83 4.98 0.42 21.83
C PRO A 83 4.91 -1.08 22.08
N ASN A 84 5.47 -1.55 23.20
CA ASN A 84 5.44 -2.96 23.57
C ASN A 84 4.08 -3.34 24.18
N LYS A 85 3.09 -3.56 23.31
CA LYS A 85 1.74 -4.01 23.67
C LYS A 85 1.13 -4.87 22.56
N GLU A 86 0.13 -5.67 22.92
CA GLU A 86 -0.53 -6.60 21.99
C GLU A 86 -1.37 -5.87 20.93
N ILE A 87 -2.06 -4.78 21.31
CA ILE A 87 -2.96 -4.02 20.43
C ILE A 87 -2.50 -2.56 20.33
N LEU A 88 -2.15 -2.12 19.13
CA LEU A 88 -1.78 -0.75 18.77
C LEU A 88 -3.00 0.04 18.31
N ASN A 89 -3.05 1.33 18.64
CA ASN A 89 -4.10 2.24 18.17
C ASN A 89 -3.70 2.92 16.85
N VAL A 90 -4.65 3.64 16.26
CA VAL A 90 -4.50 4.36 14.99
C VAL A 90 -3.28 5.26 14.98
N LYS A 91 -3.15 6.10 16.01
CA LYS A 91 -2.12 7.13 16.09
C LYS A 91 -0.73 6.49 16.13
N GLU A 92 -0.57 5.42 16.90
CA GLU A 92 0.71 4.73 17.03
C GLU A 92 1.18 4.14 15.70
N VAL A 93 0.27 3.68 14.85
CA VAL A 93 0.61 3.09 13.55
C VAL A 93 0.71 4.16 12.46
N PHE A 94 -0.35 4.94 12.25
CA PHE A 94 -0.52 5.82 11.09
C PHE A 94 0.05 7.22 11.27
N VAL A 95 0.47 7.57 12.49
CA VAL A 95 1.14 8.85 12.76
C VAL A 95 2.55 8.57 13.27
N ASP A 96 2.67 7.91 14.42
CA ASP A 96 3.95 7.78 15.11
C ASP A 96 4.91 6.85 14.34
N PHE A 97 4.46 5.64 13.99
CA PHE A 97 5.31 4.69 13.25
C PHE A 97 5.56 5.11 11.80
N MET A 98 4.58 5.66 11.08
CA MET A 98 4.80 6.15 9.71
C MET A 98 5.85 7.27 9.65
N ASN A 99 5.85 8.20 10.61
CA ASN A 99 6.91 9.21 10.71
C ASN A 99 8.30 8.59 10.89
N VAL A 100 8.38 7.47 11.63
CA VAL A 100 9.64 6.71 11.80
C VAL A 100 10.04 6.04 10.49
N VAL A 101 9.11 5.40 9.78
CA VAL A 101 9.36 4.79 8.45
C VAL A 101 9.91 5.81 7.47
N ASP A 102 9.23 6.95 7.36
CA ASP A 102 9.57 8.04 6.45
C ASP A 102 10.97 8.61 6.76
N SER A 103 11.31 8.76 8.05
CA SER A 103 12.63 9.23 8.49
C SER A 103 13.77 8.22 8.26
N ASN A 104 13.46 6.94 8.05
CA ASN A 104 14.46 5.86 7.90
C ASN A 104 14.61 5.38 6.45
N ASN A 105 13.88 5.94 5.48
CA ASN A 105 13.88 5.50 4.07
C ASN A 105 13.68 3.98 3.94
N LEU A 106 12.79 3.39 4.74
CA LEU A 106 12.53 1.95 4.69
C LEU A 106 11.85 1.62 3.35
N PRO A 107 12.44 0.76 2.51
CA PRO A 107 11.83 0.42 1.23
C PRO A 107 10.57 -0.44 1.42
N CYS A 108 9.63 -0.28 0.50
CA CYS A 108 8.49 -1.18 0.35
C CYS A 108 8.98 -2.63 0.23
N PRO A 109 8.36 -3.61 0.93
CA PRO A 109 8.79 -5.00 0.85
C PRO A 109 8.73 -5.63 -0.55
N PHE A 110 7.94 -5.06 -1.47
CA PHE A 110 7.83 -5.50 -2.85
C PHE A 110 8.80 -4.81 -3.82
N LEU A 111 9.61 -3.85 -3.34
CA LEU A 111 10.61 -3.18 -4.16
C LEU A 111 11.79 -4.11 -4.44
N HIS A 112 12.14 -4.28 -5.71
CA HIS A 112 13.34 -4.99 -6.14
C HIS A 112 13.91 -4.36 -7.41
N GLU A 113 15.21 -4.08 -7.44
CA GLU A 113 15.90 -3.45 -8.59
C GLU A 113 15.15 -2.24 -9.18
N ASN A 114 14.70 -1.34 -8.31
CA ASN A 114 13.94 -0.13 -8.65
C ASN A 114 12.56 -0.40 -9.32
N LYS A 115 12.05 -1.62 -9.19
CA LYS A 115 10.74 -2.04 -9.73
C LYS A 115 9.84 -2.58 -8.63
N CYS A 116 8.56 -2.23 -8.72
CA CYS A 116 7.54 -2.79 -7.85
C CYS A 116 7.16 -4.19 -8.36
N SER A 117 7.43 -5.21 -7.55
CA SER A 117 7.15 -6.62 -7.92
C SER A 117 5.65 -6.91 -8.08
N ILE A 118 4.78 -6.04 -7.54
CA ILE A 118 3.32 -6.14 -7.63
C ILE A 118 2.71 -4.98 -8.44
N TYR A 119 3.46 -4.36 -9.36
CA TYR A 119 3.00 -3.17 -10.09
C TYR A 119 1.58 -3.30 -10.69
N PRO A 120 1.19 -4.43 -11.34
CA PRO A 120 -0.16 -4.58 -11.87
C PRO A 120 -1.28 -4.49 -10.82
N VAL A 121 -1.03 -5.03 -9.62
CA VAL A 121 -1.97 -5.04 -8.48
C VAL A 121 -1.54 -4.10 -7.37
N ARG A 122 -0.77 -3.05 -7.70
CA ARG A 122 -0.33 -2.06 -6.72
C ARG A 122 -1.56 -1.43 -6.02
N PRO A 123 -1.49 -1.16 -4.72
CA PRO A 123 -2.64 -0.65 -3.97
C PRO A 123 -3.15 0.69 -4.51
N LEU A 124 -4.37 1.03 -4.14
CA LEU A 124 -5.06 2.28 -4.49
C LEU A 124 -4.23 3.50 -4.11
N SER A 125 -3.55 3.47 -2.95
CA SER A 125 -2.64 4.52 -2.50
C SER A 125 -1.49 4.74 -3.50
N CYS A 126 -0.82 3.67 -3.96
CA CYS A 126 0.26 3.73 -4.93
C CYS A 126 -0.23 4.08 -6.34
N ARG A 127 -1.36 3.51 -6.76
CA ARG A 127 -1.92 3.68 -8.11
C ARG A 127 -2.40 5.10 -8.36
N SER A 128 -2.99 5.71 -7.34
CA SER A 128 -3.50 7.08 -7.41
C SER A 128 -2.41 8.12 -7.14
N HIS A 129 -1.23 7.74 -6.62
CA HIS A 129 -0.11 8.63 -6.37
C HIS A 129 0.65 8.95 -7.67
N PHE A 130 0.65 10.22 -8.06
CA PHE A 130 1.47 10.70 -9.18
C PHE A 130 1.83 12.18 -9.03
N MET A 131 2.90 12.57 -9.72
CA MET A 131 3.40 13.93 -9.78
C MET A 131 3.29 14.47 -11.20
N LEU A 132 2.92 15.75 -11.32
CA LEU A 132 2.74 16.42 -12.61
C LEU A 132 4.03 17.02 -13.17
N ASP A 133 5.06 17.18 -12.32
CA ASP A 133 6.25 17.95 -12.66
C ASP A 133 7.42 17.10 -13.16
N SER A 134 8.35 16.69 -12.30
CA SER A 134 9.61 16.07 -12.72
C SER A 134 10.00 14.88 -11.84
N PRO A 135 10.44 13.76 -12.44
CA PRO A 135 10.96 12.62 -11.69
C PRO A 135 12.21 12.98 -10.87
N GLN A 136 13.00 13.95 -11.33
CA GLN A 136 14.21 14.39 -10.65
C GLN A 136 13.90 14.94 -9.24
N LYS A 137 12.78 15.65 -9.07
CA LYS A 137 12.35 16.11 -7.75
C LYS A 137 11.93 14.96 -6.84
N CYS A 138 11.32 13.91 -7.38
CA CYS A 138 11.01 12.70 -6.62
C CYS A 138 12.27 11.94 -6.19
N LYS A 139 13.35 12.05 -6.97
CA LYS A 139 14.67 11.51 -6.58
C LYS A 139 15.29 12.28 -5.42
N GLU A 140 15.13 13.60 -5.42
CA GLU A 140 15.65 14.52 -4.39
C GLU A 140 14.84 14.44 -3.09
N ASP A 141 13.52 14.29 -3.21
CA ASP A 141 12.59 14.14 -2.10
C ASP A 141 11.65 12.95 -2.39
N LYS A 142 11.85 11.87 -1.66
CA LYS A 142 11.07 10.63 -1.79
C LYS A 142 9.71 10.70 -1.09
N LEU A 143 9.54 11.65 -0.17
CA LEU A 143 8.34 11.81 0.67
C LEU A 143 7.41 12.91 0.15
N ARG A 144 7.58 13.29 -1.12
CA ARG A 144 6.75 14.33 -1.75
C ARG A 144 5.28 14.00 -1.64
N GLU A 145 4.51 14.99 -1.21
CA GLU A 145 3.07 14.91 -1.23
C GLU A 145 2.53 14.80 -2.66
N ALA A 146 1.49 13.99 -2.82
CA ALA A 146 0.71 13.88 -4.03
C ALA A 146 0.15 15.25 -4.51
N CYS A 147 0.09 15.44 -5.83
CA CYS A 147 -0.56 16.61 -6.41
C CYS A 147 -2.10 16.60 -6.18
N LEU A 148 -2.77 17.74 -6.37
CA LEU A 148 -4.22 17.86 -6.15
C LEU A 148 -5.04 16.87 -7.01
N ALA A 149 -4.65 16.66 -8.26
CA ALA A 149 -5.31 15.69 -9.14
C ALA A 149 -5.19 14.26 -8.60
N SER A 150 -4.01 13.90 -8.09
CA SER A 150 -3.74 12.61 -7.44
C SER A 150 -4.59 12.43 -6.18
N LYS A 151 -4.64 13.44 -5.30
CA LYS A 151 -5.49 13.45 -4.10
C LYS A 151 -6.98 13.30 -4.46
N ALA A 152 -7.45 13.97 -5.50
CA ALA A 152 -8.84 13.89 -5.96
C ALA A 152 -9.21 12.51 -6.53
N ILE A 153 -8.30 11.90 -7.33
CA ILE A 153 -8.49 10.54 -7.86
C ILE A 153 -8.53 9.53 -6.72
N ARG A 154 -7.61 9.65 -5.76
CA ARG A 154 -7.58 8.80 -4.57
C ARG A 154 -8.88 8.89 -3.78
N ALA A 155 -9.35 10.11 -3.50
CA ALA A 155 -10.59 10.35 -2.75
C ALA A 155 -11.80 9.71 -3.44
N ARG A 156 -11.92 9.84 -4.76
CA ARG A 156 -12.98 9.18 -5.53
C ARG A 156 -12.92 7.66 -5.40
N GLY A 157 -11.74 7.06 -5.53
CA GLY A 157 -11.58 5.61 -5.39
C GLY A 157 -11.93 5.11 -3.98
N VAL A 158 -11.54 5.85 -2.94
CA VAL A 158 -11.93 5.56 -1.56
C VAL A 158 -13.44 5.63 -1.39
N ASN A 159 -14.10 6.68 -1.88
CA ASN A 159 -15.55 6.85 -1.75
C ASN A 159 -16.34 5.72 -2.41
N VAL A 160 -15.91 5.26 -3.60
CA VAL A 160 -16.54 4.10 -4.26
C VAL A 160 -16.50 2.86 -3.37
N LEU A 161 -15.40 2.62 -2.65
CA LEU A 161 -15.29 1.46 -1.77
C LEU A 161 -16.03 1.65 -0.45
N ALA A 162 -16.04 2.87 0.09
CA ALA A 162 -16.75 3.23 1.31
C ALA A 162 -18.26 2.96 1.23
N ASP A 163 -18.84 3.14 0.04
CA ASP A 163 -20.27 2.90 -0.20
C ASP A 163 -20.64 1.39 -0.25
N ILE A 164 -19.63 0.51 -0.32
CA ILE A 164 -19.82 -0.92 -0.63
C ILE A 164 -19.50 -1.80 0.57
N ALA A 165 -18.49 -1.44 1.37
CA ALA A 165 -18.08 -2.22 2.53
C ALA A 165 -17.34 -1.36 3.57
N ASP A 166 -17.31 -1.83 4.82
CA ASP A 166 -16.52 -1.20 5.88
C ASP A 166 -15.03 -1.15 5.51
N MET A 167 -14.43 0.03 5.55
CA MET A 167 -13.05 0.23 5.11
C MET A 167 -12.08 0.03 6.27
N TYR A 168 -11.26 -1.02 6.19
CA TYR A 168 -10.11 -1.23 7.07
C TYR A 168 -8.84 -0.85 6.34
N VAL A 169 -8.09 0.10 6.90
CA VAL A 169 -6.79 0.52 6.39
C VAL A 169 -5.71 -0.10 7.26
N VAL A 170 -4.68 -0.68 6.64
CA VAL A 170 -3.49 -1.21 7.33
C VAL A 170 -2.24 -0.92 6.50
N PRO A 171 -1.03 -0.95 7.07
CA PRO A 171 0.20 -0.92 6.27
C PRO A 171 0.25 -2.10 5.27
N LEU A 172 0.82 -1.89 4.08
CA LEU A 172 0.92 -2.93 3.04
C LEU A 172 1.55 -4.23 3.55
N ALA A 173 2.66 -4.11 4.27
CA ALA A 173 3.37 -5.25 4.83
C ALA A 173 2.52 -6.01 5.86
N TYR A 174 1.69 -5.28 6.62
CA TYR A 174 0.75 -5.85 7.59
C TYR A 174 -0.34 -6.67 6.87
N ALA A 175 -0.96 -6.12 5.81
CA ALA A 175 -1.98 -6.83 5.03
C ALA A 175 -1.44 -8.13 4.42
N CYS A 176 -0.16 -8.17 4.05
CA CYS A 176 0.44 -9.36 3.43
C CYS A 176 0.98 -10.38 4.46
N SER A 177 0.82 -10.13 5.77
CA SER A 177 1.38 -10.99 6.81
C SER A 177 0.81 -12.42 6.78
N GLU A 178 -0.48 -12.58 6.51
CA GLU A 178 -1.13 -13.90 6.38
C GLU A 178 -0.55 -14.71 5.23
N MET A 179 -0.39 -14.10 4.05
CA MET A 179 0.19 -14.74 2.87
C MET A 179 1.59 -15.33 3.13
N PHE A 180 2.35 -14.73 4.04
CA PHE A 180 3.71 -15.16 4.37
C PHE A 180 3.83 -15.96 5.67
N GLU A 181 2.70 -16.32 6.29
CA GLU A 181 2.64 -17.06 7.57
C GLU A 181 3.31 -16.30 8.72
N LEU A 182 3.07 -14.98 8.78
CA LEU A 182 3.67 -14.07 9.76
C LEU A 182 2.65 -13.55 10.80
N THR A 183 1.42 -14.06 10.80
CA THR A 183 0.31 -13.59 11.66
C THR A 183 0.56 -13.76 13.15
N ASP A 184 1.21 -14.86 13.56
CA ASP A 184 1.53 -15.10 14.98
C ASP A 184 2.65 -14.19 15.49
N LYS A 185 3.30 -13.46 14.58
CA LYS A 185 4.44 -12.57 14.85
C LYS A 185 4.03 -11.10 14.72
N ILE A 186 2.75 -10.73 14.67
CA ILE A 186 2.34 -9.34 14.46
C ILE A 186 1.50 -8.81 15.62
N LYS A 187 1.83 -7.59 16.08
CA LYS A 187 1.00 -6.84 17.04
C LYS A 187 -0.32 -6.51 16.34
N LYS A 188 -1.46 -6.67 16.99
CA LYS A 188 -2.76 -6.32 16.42
C LYS A 188 -2.88 -4.80 16.29
N ILE A 189 -3.64 -4.34 15.31
CA ILE A 189 -4.03 -2.94 15.17
C ILE A 189 -5.51 -2.86 15.49
N ASP A 190 -5.89 -1.92 16.34
CA ASP A 190 -7.29 -1.68 16.69
C ASP A 190 -8.12 -1.44 15.41
N ASN A 191 -9.29 -2.07 15.33
CA ASN A 191 -10.06 -2.19 14.09
C ASN A 191 -10.72 -0.84 13.74
N ILE A 192 -10.10 -0.07 12.84
CA ILE A 192 -10.68 1.20 12.37
C ILE A 192 -11.46 0.94 11.09
N SER A 193 -12.78 1.15 11.16
CA SER A 193 -13.54 1.60 9.98
C SER A 193 -13.07 3.03 9.67
N PHE A 194 -12.06 3.20 8.81
CA PHE A 194 -11.51 4.52 8.51
C PHE A 194 -12.47 5.22 7.54
N ARG A 195 -13.33 6.11 8.05
CA ARG A 195 -13.92 7.16 7.21
C ARG A 195 -12.86 8.25 7.08
N MET A 196 -12.36 8.47 5.87
CA MET A 196 -11.49 9.62 5.61
C MET A 196 -12.22 10.90 6.03
N PRO A 197 -11.54 11.87 6.68
CA PRO A 197 -12.14 13.17 6.90
C PRO A 197 -12.55 13.77 5.55
N GLU A 198 -13.76 14.31 5.49
CA GLU A 198 -14.20 15.15 4.38
C GLU A 198 -13.21 16.33 4.28
N TYR A 199 -12.40 16.36 3.22
CA TYR A 199 -11.56 17.51 2.87
C TYR A 199 -12.34 18.47 1.98
#